data_AF-A0A2A4F5L8-F1
#
_entry.id   AF-A0A2A4F5L8-F1
#
_cell.length_a   1.000
_cell.length_b   1.000
_cell.length_c   1.000
_cell.angle_alpha   90.00
_cell.angle_beta   90.00
_cell.angle_gamma   90.00
#
_symmetry.space_group_name_H-M   'P 1'
#
loop_
_entity.id
_entity.type
_entity.pdbx_description
1 polymer ?
#
loop_
_entity_poly.entity_id
_entity_poly.type
_entity_poly.pdbx_seq_one_letter_code
_entity_poly.pdbx_strand_id
1 'polypeptide(L)'
;MKEFKRFAVLMILVFSLSGIALAQDRYLMTGAVPFEKTKDAHALPFPANPIDSSVLTPGDGAVTLRYGGHECSVKIQRRMNFYFDPVIARAFGSLDAFEAFLSDKFHMNRKPMNEIYLLGDANMPLCSGLRFATIYKSADDLVLASGSWMYAFRRETHPPMNAEKSFDCSKARANVERLVCANPDLVKLDEMVNRGFVAMQLVESKEISYQDPVRQDQIIWIRNVRNKCVSSTCLNDAYRARVQYIKGRISSAYPSYPEKEPEQDGD
;
A
#
# COMPACT_ATOMS: atom_id res chain seq x y z
N MET A 1 31.80 34.64 -66.99
CA MET A 1 32.77 34.41 -65.89
C MET A 1 32.04 33.70 -64.74
N LYS A 2 32.52 32.51 -64.39
CA LYS A 2 32.26 31.68 -63.18
C LYS A 2 30.79 31.33 -62.89
N GLU A 3 30.31 30.14 -63.27
CA GLU A 3 30.45 28.86 -62.56
C GLU A 3 30.06 28.93 -61.08
N PHE A 4 28.88 28.39 -60.71
CA PHE A 4 28.69 27.67 -59.45
C PHE A 4 27.48 26.71 -59.55
N LYS A 5 27.76 25.49 -60.03
CA LYS A 5 26.96 24.30 -59.70
C LYS A 5 27.08 24.02 -58.19
N ARG A 6 25.97 23.65 -57.54
CA ARG A 6 25.88 22.72 -56.39
C ARG A 6 24.40 22.41 -56.15
N PHE A 7 23.93 21.27 -56.67
CA PHE A 7 23.80 19.98 -55.96
C PHE A 7 22.61 19.94 -54.99
N ALA A 8 21.68 19.07 -55.34
CA ALA A 8 20.47 18.71 -54.62
C ALA A 8 20.76 18.12 -53.24
N VAL A 9 19.91 18.45 -52.26
CA VAL A 9 19.53 17.52 -51.18
C VAL A 9 18.06 17.78 -50.87
N LEU A 10 17.18 16.97 -51.46
CA LEU A 10 15.79 16.84 -51.00
C LEU A 10 15.83 15.95 -49.74
N MET A 11 15.94 16.56 -48.56
CA MET A 11 15.78 15.86 -47.29
C MET A 11 14.31 15.46 -47.14
N ILE A 12 14.01 14.20 -47.46
CA ILE A 12 12.76 13.55 -47.05
C ILE A 12 12.84 13.41 -45.53
N LEU A 13 12.16 14.30 -44.81
CA LEU A 13 11.86 14.16 -43.40
C LEU A 13 10.90 12.98 -43.23
N VAL A 14 11.47 11.79 -43.05
CA VAL A 14 10.76 10.66 -42.46
C VAL A 14 10.50 11.06 -41.00
N PHE A 15 9.28 11.53 -40.72
CA PHE A 15 8.78 11.62 -39.36
C PHE A 15 8.73 10.21 -38.79
N SER A 16 9.77 9.81 -38.07
CA SER A 16 9.69 8.72 -37.11
C SER A 16 8.62 9.10 -36.10
N LEU A 17 7.43 8.51 -36.26
CA LEU A 17 6.44 8.40 -35.20
C LEU A 17 7.08 7.60 -34.07
N SER A 18 7.84 8.28 -33.23
CA SER A 18 8.11 7.84 -31.88
C SER A 18 6.75 7.72 -31.21
N GLY A 19 6.20 6.49 -31.20
CA GLY A 19 4.99 6.20 -30.46
C GLY A 19 5.17 6.74 -29.06
N ILE A 20 4.31 7.68 -28.67
CA ILE A 20 4.21 8.10 -27.29
C ILE A 20 3.73 6.84 -26.56
N ALA A 21 4.67 6.11 -25.94
CA ALA A 21 4.31 5.07 -25.00
C ALA A 21 3.55 5.80 -23.89
N LEU A 22 2.22 5.72 -23.92
CA LEU A 22 1.38 6.22 -22.84
C LEU A 22 1.87 5.54 -21.57
N ALA A 23 2.22 6.33 -20.56
CA ALA A 23 2.63 5.81 -19.28
C ALA A 23 1.49 4.92 -18.75
N GLN A 24 1.78 3.63 -18.54
CA GLN A 24 0.79 2.70 -18.00
C GLN A 24 0.44 3.11 -16.58
N ASP A 25 -0.86 3.08 -16.27
CA ASP A 25 -1.34 3.34 -14.92
C ASP A 25 -0.79 2.28 -13.96
N ARG A 26 -0.25 2.76 -12.84
CA ARG A 26 0.29 1.93 -11.77
C ARG A 26 -0.64 1.99 -10.58
N TYR A 27 -0.85 0.85 -9.95
CA TYR A 27 -1.78 0.70 -8.83
C TYR A 27 -1.02 0.17 -7.62
N LEU A 28 -0.90 0.99 -6.58
CA LEU A 28 -0.24 0.67 -5.34
C LEU A 28 -1.20 -0.11 -4.43
N MET A 29 -0.72 -1.20 -3.83
CA MET A 29 -1.48 -1.97 -2.85
C MET A 29 -1.71 -1.13 -1.60
N THR A 30 -2.97 -1.03 -1.16
CA THR A 30 -3.37 -0.24 0.01
C THR A 30 -4.09 -1.06 1.08
N GLY A 31 -4.45 -2.30 0.78
CA GLY A 31 -5.09 -3.17 1.76
C GLY A 31 -5.12 -4.64 1.34
N ALA A 32 -5.34 -5.49 2.33
CA ALA A 32 -5.44 -6.95 2.21
C ALA A 32 -6.39 -7.46 3.29
N VAL A 33 -7.44 -8.17 2.91
CA VAL A 33 -8.42 -8.74 3.84
C VAL A 33 -8.81 -10.15 3.41
N PRO A 34 -9.05 -11.07 4.35
CA PRO A 34 -9.79 -12.29 4.04
C PRO A 34 -11.26 -11.91 3.82
N PHE A 35 -11.88 -12.44 2.76
CA PHE A 35 -13.32 -12.24 2.49
C PHE A 35 -14.14 -13.51 2.75
N GLU A 36 -13.48 -14.63 3.02
CA GLU A 36 -14.08 -15.88 3.49
C GLU A 36 -13.42 -16.31 4.81
N LYS A 37 -14.11 -17.15 5.61
CA LYS A 37 -13.49 -17.77 6.78
C LYS A 37 -12.44 -18.77 6.31
N THR A 38 -11.17 -18.42 6.45
CA THR A 38 -10.05 -19.29 6.06
C THR A 38 -8.94 -19.32 7.11
N LYS A 39 -8.12 -20.38 7.07
CA LYS A 39 -6.80 -20.43 7.72
C LYS A 39 -5.65 -20.19 6.73
N ASP A 40 -5.96 -19.99 5.46
CA ASP A 40 -4.97 -19.78 4.40
C ASP A 40 -4.19 -18.49 4.67
N ALA A 41 -2.88 -18.57 4.51
CA ALA A 41 -2.03 -17.38 4.52
C ALA A 41 -2.35 -16.47 3.33
N HIS A 42 -2.19 -15.17 3.51
CA HIS A 42 -2.21 -14.24 2.39
C HIS A 42 -1.03 -14.54 1.44
N ALA A 43 -1.29 -14.46 0.14
CA ALA A 43 -0.31 -14.77 -0.90
C ALA A 43 0.53 -13.55 -1.32
N LEU A 44 0.10 -12.34 -0.95
CA LEU A 44 0.83 -11.10 -1.17
C LEU A 44 1.27 -10.48 0.16
N PRO A 45 2.45 -9.85 0.23
CA PRO A 45 2.92 -9.14 1.42
C PRO A 45 1.95 -8.00 1.81
N PHE A 46 1.77 -7.80 3.12
CA PHE A 46 0.92 -6.73 3.62
C PHE A 46 1.48 -5.33 3.31
N PRO A 47 0.64 -4.38 2.91
CA PRO A 47 1.06 -3.03 2.55
C PRO A 47 1.15 -2.13 3.80
N ALA A 48 1.95 -2.55 4.79
CA ALA A 48 2.13 -1.78 6.03
C ALA A 48 2.90 -0.46 5.78
N ASN A 49 3.88 -0.50 4.88
CA ASN A 49 4.60 0.69 4.41
C ASN A 49 4.35 0.92 2.91
N PRO A 50 3.79 2.07 2.49
CA PRO A 50 3.48 2.34 1.08
C PRO A 50 4.69 2.26 0.15
N ILE A 51 5.89 2.65 0.60
CA ILE A 51 7.09 2.62 -0.27
C ILE A 51 7.58 1.20 -0.60
N ASP A 52 7.25 0.23 0.26
CA ASP A 52 7.63 -1.17 0.12
C ASP A 52 6.45 -2.04 -0.38
N SER A 53 5.30 -1.42 -0.61
CA SER A 53 4.07 -2.10 -0.99
C SER A 53 4.10 -2.59 -2.44
N SER A 54 3.38 -3.68 -2.68
CA SER A 54 3.21 -4.24 -4.02
C SER A 54 2.58 -3.21 -4.98
N VAL A 55 3.05 -3.19 -6.22
CA VAL A 55 2.47 -2.38 -7.30
C VAL A 55 2.02 -3.28 -8.44
N LEU A 56 0.76 -3.16 -8.86
CA LEU A 56 0.23 -3.79 -10.06
C LEU A 56 0.21 -2.79 -11.22
N THR A 57 0.65 -3.25 -12.39
CA THR A 57 0.61 -2.49 -13.65
C THR A 57 -0.09 -3.34 -14.71
N PRO A 58 -1.38 -3.09 -15.00
CA PRO A 58 -2.06 -3.75 -16.10
C PRO A 58 -1.50 -3.29 -17.46
N GLY A 59 -0.90 -4.22 -18.22
CA GLY A 59 -0.44 -3.99 -19.60
C GLY A 59 -1.46 -4.50 -20.62
N ASP A 60 -1.09 -4.68 -21.90
CA ASP A 60 -2.03 -5.05 -22.99
C ASP A 60 -2.36 -6.56 -23.13
N GLY A 61 -1.68 -7.41 -22.36
CA GLY A 61 -1.97 -8.85 -22.33
C GLY A 61 -1.49 -9.57 -21.07
N ALA A 62 -0.93 -8.81 -20.13
CA ALA A 62 -0.42 -9.32 -18.86
C ALA A 62 -0.60 -8.25 -17.78
N VAL A 63 -0.55 -8.70 -16.53
CA VAL A 63 -0.41 -7.82 -15.37
C VAL A 63 0.97 -8.03 -14.77
N THR A 64 1.70 -6.95 -14.57
CA THR A 64 3.00 -6.96 -13.91
C THR A 64 2.83 -6.61 -12.44
N LEU A 65 3.33 -7.47 -11.55
CA LEU A 65 3.47 -7.22 -10.13
C LEU A 65 4.93 -6.84 -9.86
N ARG A 66 5.14 -5.74 -9.12
CA ARG A 66 6.45 -5.38 -8.57
C ARG A 66 6.39 -5.31 -7.05
N TYR A 67 7.38 -5.91 -6.39
CA TYR A 67 7.54 -5.88 -4.93
C TYR A 67 9.01 -6.07 -4.57
N GLY A 68 9.53 -5.29 -3.62
CA GLY A 68 10.92 -5.40 -3.14
C GLY A 68 11.98 -5.24 -4.24
N GLY A 69 11.73 -4.43 -5.26
CA GLY A 69 12.63 -4.27 -6.41
C GLY A 69 12.61 -5.42 -7.44
N HIS A 70 11.85 -6.48 -7.18
CA HIS A 70 11.62 -7.58 -8.11
C HIS A 70 10.30 -7.42 -8.82
N GLU A 71 10.20 -7.98 -10.03
CA GLU A 71 8.96 -7.99 -10.80
C GLU A 71 8.68 -9.35 -11.43
N CYS A 72 7.40 -9.59 -11.70
CA CYS A 72 6.92 -10.75 -12.43
C CYS A 72 5.65 -10.37 -13.20
N SER A 73 5.39 -11.05 -14.31
CA SER A 73 4.22 -10.79 -15.15
C SER A 73 3.37 -12.05 -15.31
N VAL A 74 2.05 -11.91 -15.20
CA VAL A 74 1.09 -12.99 -15.39
C VAL A 74 0.18 -12.65 -16.57
N LYS A 75 0.00 -13.60 -17.48
CA LYS A 75 -0.86 -13.42 -18.66
C LYS A 75 -2.31 -13.19 -18.24
N ILE A 76 -2.96 -12.23 -18.87
CA ILE A 76 -4.41 -12.06 -18.81
C ILE A 76 -5.01 -13.03 -19.81
N GLN A 77 -5.71 -14.06 -19.33
CA GLN A 77 -6.37 -15.04 -20.18
C GLN A 77 -7.64 -14.47 -20.81
N ARG A 78 -8.35 -13.62 -20.07
CA ARG A 78 -9.58 -12.99 -20.54
C ARG A 78 -9.78 -11.62 -19.93
N ARG A 79 -10.24 -10.67 -20.74
CA ARG A 79 -10.81 -9.38 -20.33
C ARG A 79 -12.29 -9.39 -20.64
N MET A 80 -13.10 -8.92 -19.69
CA MET A 80 -14.54 -8.88 -19.83
C MET A 80 -15.06 -7.59 -19.22
N ASN A 81 -16.23 -7.14 -19.69
CA ASN A 81 -17.00 -6.15 -18.95
C ASN A 81 -17.39 -6.75 -17.59
N PHE A 82 -17.46 -5.90 -16.57
CA PHE A 82 -17.86 -6.33 -15.24
C PHE A 82 -19.26 -6.93 -15.26
N TYR A 83 -19.39 -8.06 -14.59
CA TYR A 83 -20.63 -8.70 -14.22
C TYR A 83 -20.46 -9.33 -12.85
N PHE A 84 -21.55 -9.58 -12.15
CA PHE A 84 -21.52 -10.27 -10.87
C PHE A 84 -21.20 -11.75 -11.08
N ASP A 85 -19.92 -12.11 -10.96
CA ASP A 85 -19.41 -13.43 -11.31
C ASP A 85 -19.55 -14.44 -10.16
N PRO A 86 -19.38 -15.76 -10.42
CA PRO A 86 -19.54 -16.80 -9.40
C PRO A 86 -18.65 -16.64 -8.15
N VAL A 87 -17.47 -16.03 -8.25
CA VAL A 87 -16.57 -15.79 -7.11
C VAL A 87 -17.22 -14.80 -6.15
N ILE A 88 -17.62 -13.62 -6.64
CA ILE A 88 -18.29 -12.62 -5.79
C ILE A 88 -19.68 -13.13 -5.37
N ALA A 89 -20.42 -13.79 -6.25
CA ALA A 89 -21.75 -14.32 -5.94
C ALA A 89 -21.73 -15.33 -4.79
N ARG A 90 -20.75 -16.23 -4.78
CA ARG A 90 -20.58 -17.20 -3.69
C ARG A 90 -20.21 -16.53 -2.37
N ALA A 91 -19.30 -15.56 -2.40
CA ALA A 91 -18.77 -14.93 -1.20
C ALA A 91 -19.72 -13.92 -0.56
N PHE A 92 -20.42 -13.12 -1.37
CA PHE A 92 -21.20 -11.97 -0.89
C PHE A 92 -22.71 -12.13 -1.10
N GLY A 93 -23.16 -13.00 -2.00
CA GLY A 93 -24.58 -13.23 -2.29
C GLY A 93 -25.25 -12.13 -3.15
N SER A 94 -24.81 -10.88 -3.05
CA SER A 94 -25.29 -9.77 -3.89
C SER A 94 -24.19 -8.77 -4.23
N LEU A 95 -24.41 -7.97 -5.29
CA LEU A 95 -23.52 -6.88 -5.67
C LEU A 95 -23.45 -5.82 -4.57
N ASP A 96 -24.58 -5.45 -3.98
CA ASP A 96 -24.64 -4.49 -2.88
C ASP A 96 -23.79 -4.92 -1.68
N ALA A 97 -23.80 -6.21 -1.33
CA ALA A 97 -22.99 -6.74 -0.24
C ALA A 97 -21.48 -6.68 -0.55
N PHE A 98 -21.10 -6.93 -1.81
CA PHE A 98 -19.72 -6.78 -2.26
C PHE A 98 -19.28 -5.32 -2.24
N GLU A 99 -20.10 -4.39 -2.74
CA GLU A 99 -19.79 -2.97 -2.73
C GLU A 99 -19.71 -2.42 -1.29
N ALA A 100 -20.63 -2.84 -0.41
CA ALA A 100 -20.59 -2.50 1.01
C ALA A 100 -19.30 -3.01 1.67
N PHE A 101 -18.88 -4.24 1.37
CA PHE A 101 -17.61 -4.77 1.86
C PHE A 101 -16.40 -3.95 1.41
N LEU A 102 -16.32 -3.59 0.13
CA LEU A 102 -15.23 -2.75 -0.39
C LEU A 102 -15.23 -1.35 0.21
N SER A 103 -16.42 -0.77 0.41
CA SER A 103 -16.58 0.51 1.11
C SER A 103 -16.07 0.40 2.55
N ASP A 104 -16.51 -0.60 3.31
CA ASP A 104 -16.20 -0.73 4.73
C ASP A 104 -14.73 -1.09 5.00
N LYS A 105 -14.17 -2.01 4.22
CA LYS A 105 -12.79 -2.49 4.40
C LYS A 105 -11.75 -1.57 3.78
N PHE A 106 -12.05 -0.96 2.63
CA PHE A 106 -11.06 -0.24 1.82
C PHE A 106 -11.42 1.22 1.50
N HIS A 107 -12.60 1.70 1.92
CA HIS A 107 -13.13 3.02 1.56
C HIS A 107 -13.14 3.23 0.04
N MET A 108 -13.54 2.20 -0.71
CA MET A 108 -13.70 2.25 -2.17
C MET A 108 -15.16 2.55 -2.54
N ASN A 109 -15.50 3.84 -2.71
CA ASN A 109 -16.85 4.30 -3.01
C ASN A 109 -16.92 5.29 -4.18
N ARG A 110 -15.87 5.35 -5.02
CA ARG A 110 -15.70 6.43 -6.02
C ARG A 110 -16.27 6.08 -7.38
N LYS A 111 -15.94 4.91 -7.89
CA LYS A 111 -16.25 4.46 -9.25
C LYS A 111 -16.62 2.98 -9.22
N PRO A 112 -17.71 2.59 -9.90
CA PRO A 112 -18.09 1.19 -9.99
C PRO A 112 -17.02 0.40 -10.75
N MET A 113 -16.91 -0.89 -10.43
CA MET A 113 -16.10 -1.81 -11.22
C MET A 113 -16.72 -1.97 -12.60
N ASN A 114 -15.90 -1.91 -13.65
CA ASN A 114 -16.36 -1.95 -15.04
C ASN A 114 -15.64 -3.01 -15.88
N GLU A 115 -14.52 -3.54 -15.41
CA GLU A 115 -13.75 -4.57 -16.09
C GLU A 115 -13.39 -5.73 -15.15
N ILE A 116 -13.29 -6.94 -15.71
CA ILE A 116 -12.78 -8.14 -15.04
C ILE A 116 -11.62 -8.70 -15.85
N TYR A 117 -10.47 -8.91 -15.19
CA TYR A 117 -9.33 -9.61 -15.75
C TYR A 117 -9.15 -10.97 -15.08
N LEU A 118 -9.24 -12.04 -15.87
CA LEU A 118 -8.95 -13.40 -15.43
C LEU A 118 -7.48 -13.70 -15.71
N LEU A 119 -6.70 -13.90 -14.66
CA LEU A 119 -5.27 -14.19 -14.78
C LEU A 119 -5.04 -15.68 -15.03
N GLY A 120 -3.95 -15.98 -15.74
CA GLY A 120 -3.53 -17.34 -16.03
C GLY A 120 -2.71 -17.97 -14.91
N ASP A 121 -2.03 -19.06 -15.28
CA ASP A 121 -1.06 -19.71 -14.40
C ASP A 121 0.15 -18.79 -14.15
N ALA A 122 0.78 -18.96 -12.99
CA ALA A 122 1.95 -18.21 -12.57
C ALA A 122 2.87 -19.11 -11.73
N ASN A 123 4.05 -19.43 -12.28
CA ASN A 123 5.00 -20.36 -11.66
C ASN A 123 6.16 -19.67 -10.92
N MET A 124 6.24 -18.34 -11.04
CA MET A 124 7.25 -17.55 -10.31
C MET A 124 6.79 -17.33 -8.88
N PRO A 125 7.64 -17.58 -7.85
CA PRO A 125 7.26 -17.41 -6.44
C PRO A 125 6.63 -16.04 -6.13
N LEU A 126 7.19 -14.96 -6.70
CA LEU A 126 6.70 -13.59 -6.54
C LEU A 126 5.25 -13.39 -7.02
N CYS A 127 4.84 -14.10 -8.07
CA CYS A 127 3.51 -14.00 -8.68
C CYS A 127 2.57 -15.13 -8.24
N SER A 128 2.94 -15.91 -7.22
CA SER A 128 2.08 -17.00 -6.71
C SER A 128 0.70 -16.48 -6.30
N GLY A 129 0.61 -15.28 -5.73
CA GLY A 129 -0.64 -14.60 -5.39
C GLY A 129 -1.44 -14.04 -6.58
N LEU A 130 -0.93 -14.14 -7.81
CA LEU A 130 -1.64 -13.77 -9.04
C LEU A 130 -2.10 -15.01 -9.83
N ARG A 131 -1.68 -16.21 -9.42
CA ARG A 131 -2.00 -17.46 -10.09
C ARG A 131 -3.51 -17.71 -10.10
N PHE A 132 -4.11 -17.77 -11.29
CA PHE A 132 -5.57 -17.93 -11.49
C PHE A 132 -6.42 -16.89 -10.75
N ALA A 133 -5.84 -15.75 -10.39
CA ALA A 133 -6.54 -14.71 -9.66
C ALA A 133 -7.48 -13.92 -10.59
N THR A 134 -8.46 -13.27 -9.97
CA THR A 134 -9.40 -12.38 -10.66
C THR A 134 -9.15 -10.95 -10.23
N ILE A 135 -9.03 -10.03 -11.19
CA ILE A 135 -8.96 -8.58 -10.91
C ILE A 135 -10.27 -7.94 -11.33
N TYR A 136 -10.93 -7.28 -10.40
CA TYR A 136 -12.02 -6.33 -10.65
C TYR A 136 -11.41 -4.95 -10.76
N LYS A 137 -11.64 -4.27 -11.87
CA LYS A 137 -11.02 -2.98 -12.16
C LYS A 137 -12.07 -1.90 -12.32
N SER A 138 -11.73 -0.71 -11.82
CA SER A 138 -12.39 0.56 -12.13
C SER A 138 -11.39 1.54 -12.78
N ALA A 139 -11.72 2.84 -12.81
CA ALA A 139 -10.79 3.87 -13.29
C ALA A 139 -9.68 4.20 -12.26
N ASP A 140 -9.97 4.04 -10.96
CA ASP A 140 -9.11 4.51 -9.87
C ASP A 140 -8.58 3.37 -8.99
N ASP A 141 -9.23 2.21 -9.02
CA ASP A 141 -8.99 1.12 -8.08
C ASP A 141 -8.94 -0.23 -8.81
N LEU A 142 -8.15 -1.16 -8.28
CA LEU A 142 -8.20 -2.59 -8.58
C LEU A 142 -8.50 -3.36 -7.30
N VAL A 143 -9.31 -4.41 -7.41
CA VAL A 143 -9.50 -5.41 -6.38
C VAL A 143 -9.07 -6.75 -6.94
N LEU A 144 -7.99 -7.32 -6.41
CA LEU A 144 -7.51 -8.65 -6.76
C LEU A 144 -8.10 -9.66 -5.78
N ALA A 145 -8.87 -10.63 -6.26
CA ALA A 145 -9.26 -11.81 -5.52
C ALA A 145 -8.33 -12.98 -5.87
N SER A 146 -7.63 -13.52 -4.87
CA SER A 146 -6.77 -14.69 -5.01
C SER A 146 -6.97 -15.61 -3.81
N GLY A 147 -7.48 -16.82 -4.08
CA GLY A 147 -7.97 -17.71 -3.03
C GLY A 147 -9.05 -17.02 -2.19
N SER A 148 -8.92 -17.11 -0.88
CA SER A 148 -9.86 -16.53 0.10
C SER A 148 -9.55 -15.07 0.49
N TRP A 149 -8.63 -14.42 -0.25
CA TRP A 149 -8.12 -13.08 0.05
C TRP A 149 -8.45 -12.07 -1.04
N MET A 150 -8.80 -10.85 -0.60
CA MET A 150 -8.97 -9.68 -1.44
C MET A 150 -7.90 -8.64 -1.13
N TYR A 151 -7.32 -8.10 -2.19
CA TYR A 151 -6.27 -7.10 -2.12
C TYR A 151 -6.72 -5.85 -2.87
N ALA A 152 -6.68 -4.72 -2.17
CA ALA A 152 -7.05 -3.42 -2.69
C ALA A 152 -5.81 -2.73 -3.26
N PHE A 153 -5.90 -2.26 -4.50
CA PHE A 153 -4.89 -1.40 -5.12
C PHE A 153 -5.53 -0.11 -5.59
N ARG A 154 -4.77 0.99 -5.51
CA ARG A 154 -5.21 2.32 -5.90
C ARG A 154 -4.24 2.94 -6.88
N ARG A 155 -4.77 3.61 -7.89
CA ARG A 155 -3.96 4.32 -8.90
C ARG A 155 -3.02 5.32 -8.23
N GLU A 156 -1.73 5.20 -8.51
CA GLU A 156 -0.68 6.11 -8.06
C GLU A 156 -0.83 7.44 -8.80
N THR A 157 -1.30 8.48 -8.09
CA THR A 157 -1.35 9.86 -8.60
C THR A 157 -0.20 10.72 -8.08
N HIS A 158 0.48 10.24 -7.03
CA HIS A 158 1.58 10.89 -6.34
C HIS A 158 2.55 9.81 -5.84
N PRO A 159 3.84 10.15 -5.62
CA PRO A 159 4.78 9.21 -5.01
C PRO A 159 4.30 8.73 -3.63
N PRO A 160 4.43 7.43 -3.32
CA PRO A 160 4.10 6.93 -1.98
C PRO A 160 5.02 7.56 -0.94
N MET A 161 4.46 7.83 0.24
CA MET A 161 5.22 8.34 1.38
C MET A 161 5.67 7.18 2.27
N ASN A 162 6.87 7.27 2.82
CA ASN A 162 7.35 6.30 3.79
C ASN A 162 6.61 6.50 5.12
N ALA A 163 5.81 5.50 5.52
CA ALA A 163 5.02 5.54 6.74
C ALA A 163 5.86 5.50 8.02
N GLU A 164 7.15 5.18 7.93
CA GLU A 164 8.10 5.12 9.05
C GLU A 164 8.82 6.45 9.34
N LYS A 165 8.59 7.46 8.50
CA LYS A 165 9.18 8.79 8.66
C LYS A 165 8.16 9.74 9.28
N SER A 166 8.66 10.82 9.87
CA SER A 166 7.79 11.92 10.28
C SER A 166 7.25 12.64 9.06
N PHE A 167 6.17 13.38 9.25
CA PHE A 167 5.55 14.17 8.20
C PHE A 167 6.46 15.34 7.79
N ASP A 168 6.22 15.87 6.59
CA ASP A 168 6.97 17.02 6.06
C ASP A 168 6.64 18.29 6.85
N CYS A 169 7.61 18.78 7.61
CA CYS A 169 7.47 19.97 8.43
C CYS A 169 7.15 21.24 7.65
N SER A 170 7.48 21.32 6.36
CA SER A 170 7.08 22.45 5.51
C SER A 170 5.56 22.50 5.26
N LYS A 171 4.86 21.38 5.48
CA LYS A 171 3.42 21.23 5.31
C LYS A 171 2.65 21.26 6.64
N ALA A 172 3.31 21.54 7.76
CA ALA A 172 2.68 21.59 9.08
C ALA A 172 1.59 22.69 9.14
N ARG A 173 0.35 22.28 9.48
CA ARG A 173 -0.82 23.16 9.59
C ARG A 173 -1.42 23.16 10.99
N ALA A 174 -1.41 22.01 11.67
CA ALA A 174 -1.96 21.89 13.01
C ALA A 174 -0.97 22.38 14.08
N ASN A 175 -1.49 22.85 15.23
CA ASN A 175 -0.64 23.28 16.34
C ASN A 175 0.32 22.16 16.79
N VAL A 176 -0.20 20.94 16.90
CA VAL A 176 0.58 19.75 17.27
C VAL A 176 1.72 19.47 16.27
N GLU A 177 1.48 19.66 14.98
CA GLU A 177 2.50 19.49 13.94
C GLU A 177 3.60 20.55 14.06
N ARG A 178 3.22 21.81 14.30
CA ARG A 178 4.20 22.88 14.54
C ARG A 178 5.04 22.63 15.78
N LEU A 179 4.43 22.12 16.86
CA LEU A 179 5.15 21.75 18.09
C LEU A 179 6.17 20.64 17.83
N VAL A 180 5.79 19.61 17.06
CA VAL A 180 6.72 18.54 16.65
C VAL A 180 7.87 19.12 15.83
N CYS A 181 7.56 19.93 14.81
CA CYS A 181 8.56 20.48 13.90
C CYS A 181 9.50 21.52 14.54
N ALA A 182 9.07 22.19 15.60
CA ALA A 182 9.90 23.12 16.35
C ALA A 182 10.93 22.42 17.27
N ASN A 183 10.82 21.11 17.48
CA ASN A 183 11.67 20.37 18.39
C ASN A 183 12.23 19.09 17.73
N PRO A 184 13.55 19.02 17.44
CA PRO A 184 14.18 17.86 16.81
C PRO A 184 13.97 16.53 17.56
N ASP A 185 13.86 16.55 18.89
CA ASP A 185 13.62 15.34 19.67
C ASP A 185 12.18 14.84 19.54
N LEU A 186 11.21 15.75 19.36
CA LEU A 186 9.84 15.36 19.06
C LEU A 186 9.72 14.77 17.65
N VAL A 187 10.48 15.27 16.67
CA VAL A 187 10.55 14.66 15.33
C VAL A 187 11.05 13.22 15.42
N LYS A 188 12.14 12.97 16.17
CA LYS A 188 12.67 11.61 16.39
C LYS A 188 11.65 10.70 17.07
N LEU A 189 10.94 11.21 18.09
CA LEU A 189 9.92 10.45 18.79
C LEU A 189 8.71 10.11 17.89
N ASP A 190 8.29 11.05 17.02
CA ASP A 190 7.26 10.80 16.00
C ASP A 190 7.71 9.71 15.02
N GLU A 191 8.95 9.76 14.53
CA GLU A 191 9.54 8.69 13.70
C GLU A 191 9.56 7.33 14.42
N MET A 192 9.89 7.31 15.72
CA MET A 192 9.90 6.07 16.51
C MET A 192 8.50 5.47 16.66
N VAL A 193 7.47 6.29 16.88
CA VAL A 193 6.08 5.82 16.90
C VAL A 193 5.66 5.30 15.54
N ASN A 194 6.04 5.98 14.46
CA ASN A 194 5.70 5.60 13.10
C ASN A 194 6.35 4.26 12.69
N ARG A 195 7.66 4.08 12.92
CA ARG A 195 8.36 2.79 12.74
C ARG A 195 7.75 1.69 13.57
N GLY A 196 7.51 1.98 14.84
CA GLY A 196 6.89 1.03 15.76
C GLY A 196 5.50 0.60 15.30
N PHE A 197 4.69 1.53 14.79
CA PHE A 197 3.37 1.23 14.27
C PHE A 197 3.43 0.30 13.05
N VAL A 198 4.31 0.58 12.08
CA VAL A 198 4.53 -0.31 10.92
C VAL A 198 4.95 -1.72 11.38
N ALA A 199 5.91 -1.81 12.30
CA ALA A 199 6.34 -3.08 12.86
C ALA A 199 5.22 -3.82 13.60
N MET A 200 4.41 -3.11 14.40
CA MET A 200 3.26 -3.65 15.11
C MET A 200 2.20 -4.19 14.14
N GLN A 201 1.96 -3.53 13.01
CA GLN A 201 1.06 -4.07 11.98
C GLN A 201 1.59 -5.37 11.39
N LEU A 202 2.90 -5.46 11.12
CA LEU A 202 3.50 -6.68 10.56
C LEU A 202 3.44 -7.88 11.52
N VAL A 203 3.42 -7.65 12.83
CA VAL A 203 3.40 -8.74 13.82
C VAL A 203 2.00 -9.09 14.34
N GLU A 204 1.07 -8.12 14.42
CA GLU A 204 -0.23 -8.32 15.06
C GLU A 204 -1.42 -8.24 14.10
N SER A 205 -1.31 -7.53 12.98
CA SER A 205 -2.45 -7.38 12.07
C SER A 205 -2.73 -8.70 11.35
N LYS A 206 -4.01 -9.06 11.29
CA LYS A 206 -4.51 -10.20 10.48
C LYS A 206 -5.04 -9.76 9.13
N GLU A 207 -5.19 -8.46 8.94
CA GLU A 207 -5.61 -7.80 7.71
C GLU A 207 -5.06 -6.38 7.70
N ILE A 208 -4.90 -5.78 6.53
CA ILE A 208 -4.65 -4.34 6.38
C ILE A 208 -5.90 -3.72 5.76
N SER A 209 -6.70 -3.07 6.59
CA SER A 209 -7.98 -2.49 6.21
C SER A 209 -8.27 -1.26 7.08
N TYR A 210 -9.41 -0.58 6.85
CA TYR A 210 -9.90 0.44 7.78
C TYR A 210 -10.48 -0.15 9.07
N GLN A 211 -10.69 -1.45 9.16
CA GLN A 211 -11.18 -2.13 10.37
C GLN A 211 -10.07 -2.87 11.13
N ASP A 212 -8.82 -2.84 10.64
CA ASP A 212 -7.66 -3.39 11.35
C ASP A 212 -7.56 -2.79 12.77
N PRO A 213 -7.65 -3.61 13.84
CA PRO A 213 -7.59 -3.13 15.21
C PRO A 213 -6.31 -2.35 15.53
N VAL A 214 -5.17 -2.74 14.94
CA VAL A 214 -3.87 -2.05 15.15
C VAL A 214 -3.96 -0.63 14.59
N ARG A 215 -4.49 -0.49 13.37
CA ARG A 215 -4.74 0.81 12.74
C ARG A 215 -5.74 1.65 13.51
N GLN A 216 -6.84 1.07 13.98
CA GLN A 216 -7.87 1.79 14.74
C GLN A 216 -7.32 2.32 16.06
N ASP A 217 -6.56 1.51 16.80
CA ASP A 217 -5.88 1.93 18.03
C ASP A 217 -4.95 3.13 17.78
N GLN A 218 -4.14 3.08 16.71
CA GLN A 218 -3.26 4.19 16.33
C GLN A 218 -4.04 5.47 15.99
N ILE A 219 -5.14 5.37 15.23
CA ILE A 219 -6.00 6.52 14.88
C ILE A 219 -6.62 7.13 16.14
N ILE A 220 -7.12 6.28 17.05
CA ILE A 220 -7.72 6.71 18.32
C ILE A 220 -6.66 7.42 19.18
N TRP A 221 -5.47 6.85 19.31
CA TRP A 221 -4.37 7.46 20.06
C TRP A 221 -3.96 8.82 19.46
N ILE A 222 -3.82 8.94 18.14
CA ILE A 222 -3.51 10.21 17.47
C ILE A 222 -4.58 11.26 17.82
N ARG A 223 -5.86 10.90 17.68
CA ARG A 223 -6.98 11.82 17.89
C ARG A 223 -7.14 12.26 19.34
N ASN A 224 -7.04 11.31 20.27
CA ASN A 224 -7.46 11.52 21.65
C ASN A 224 -6.30 11.81 22.60
N VAL A 225 -5.06 11.50 22.21
CA VAL A 225 -3.87 11.74 23.04
C VAL A 225 -2.96 12.75 22.37
N ARG A 226 -2.32 12.40 21.23
CA ARG A 226 -1.34 13.26 20.55
C ARG A 226 -1.92 14.63 20.21
N ASN A 227 -3.05 14.65 19.50
CA ASN A 227 -3.65 15.89 19.00
C ASN A 227 -4.33 16.73 20.09
N LYS A 228 -4.40 16.25 21.34
CA LYS A 228 -4.86 17.02 22.50
C LYS A 228 -3.74 17.80 23.17
N CYS A 229 -2.48 17.49 22.87
CA CYS A 229 -1.35 18.21 23.45
C CYS A 229 -1.24 19.65 22.94
N VAL A 230 -0.98 20.57 23.87
CA VAL A 230 -0.79 22.01 23.61
C VAL A 230 0.64 22.48 23.90
N SER A 231 1.52 21.59 24.35
CA SER A 231 2.92 21.89 24.67
C SER A 231 3.87 20.76 24.25
N SER A 232 5.15 21.09 24.11
CA SER A 232 6.20 20.10 23.79
C SER A 232 6.39 19.07 24.90
N THR A 233 6.22 19.44 26.18
CA THR A 233 6.29 18.51 27.31
C THR A 233 5.19 17.44 27.21
N CYS A 234 3.94 17.86 26.97
CA CYS A 234 2.83 16.92 26.77
C CYS A 234 3.11 15.94 25.63
N LEU A 235 3.62 16.44 24.50
CA LEU A 235 3.95 15.58 23.36
C LEU A 235 5.08 14.61 23.67
N ASN A 236 6.10 15.05 24.41
CA ASN A 236 7.19 14.19 24.82
C ASN A 236 6.67 12.99 25.62
N ASP A 237 5.84 13.25 26.63
CA ASP A 237 5.25 12.23 27.49
C ASP A 237 4.34 11.29 26.68
N ALA A 238 3.46 11.86 25.85
CA ALA A 238 2.55 11.10 24.99
C ALA A 238 3.31 10.15 24.03
N TYR A 239 4.36 10.65 23.37
CA TYR A 239 5.16 9.84 22.46
C TYR A 239 5.96 8.76 23.21
N ARG A 240 6.61 9.10 24.33
CA ARG A 240 7.36 8.11 25.12
C ARG A 240 6.46 6.99 25.60
N ALA A 241 5.29 7.31 26.13
CA ALA A 241 4.29 6.32 26.54
C ALA A 241 3.85 5.44 25.35
N ARG A 242 3.62 6.05 24.18
CA ARG A 242 3.24 5.30 22.97
C ARG A 242 4.34 4.38 22.47
N VAL A 243 5.59 4.83 22.48
CA VAL A 243 6.75 4.00 22.14
C VAL A 243 6.85 2.79 23.07
N GLN A 244 6.67 2.98 24.38
CA GLN A 244 6.70 1.86 25.34
C GLN A 244 5.55 0.88 25.12
N TYR A 245 4.34 1.39 24.90
CA TYR A 245 3.18 0.56 24.54
C TYR A 245 3.48 -0.31 23.32
N ILE A 246 3.94 0.30 22.22
CA ILE A 246 4.24 -0.41 20.98
C ILE A 246 5.34 -1.45 21.19
N LYS A 247 6.41 -1.11 21.92
CA LYS A 247 7.48 -2.07 22.23
C LYS A 247 6.95 -3.30 22.97
N GLY A 248 6.09 -3.10 23.97
CA GLY A 248 5.48 -4.22 24.71
C GLY A 248 4.62 -5.13 23.83
N ARG A 249 3.90 -4.54 22.85
CA ARG A 249 3.13 -5.29 21.85
C ARG A 249 4.04 -6.12 20.95
N ILE A 250 5.07 -5.52 20.37
CA ILE A 250 6.02 -6.21 19.49
C ILE A 250 6.79 -7.31 20.24
N SER A 251 7.31 -7.04 21.44
CA SER A 251 8.06 -8.05 22.22
C SER A 251 7.20 -9.22 22.66
N SER A 252 5.91 -9.00 22.93
CA SER A 252 4.98 -10.10 23.27
C SER A 252 4.74 -11.07 22.11
N ALA A 253 4.91 -10.61 20.86
CA ALA A 253 4.78 -11.44 19.67
C ALA A 253 6.06 -12.24 19.34
N TYR A 254 7.23 -11.85 19.88
CA TYR A 254 8.52 -12.53 19.71
C TYR A 254 9.28 -12.59 21.05
N PRO A 255 9.07 -13.65 21.87
CA PRO A 255 9.64 -13.75 23.22
C PRO A 255 11.18 -13.91 23.28
N SER A 256 11.89 -14.02 22.16
CA SER A 256 13.31 -14.41 22.12
C SER A 256 14.30 -13.28 21.80
N TYR A 257 13.95 -12.01 22.07
CA TYR A 257 14.94 -10.92 22.15
C TYR A 257 15.17 -10.56 23.63
N PRO A 258 16.42 -10.52 24.11
CA PRO A 258 16.74 -10.95 25.48
C PRO A 258 16.24 -10.00 26.54
N GLU A 259 15.72 -10.58 27.63
CA GLU A 259 15.61 -9.93 28.93
C GLU A 259 16.98 -9.36 29.30
N LYS A 260 16.99 -8.08 29.69
CA LYS A 260 18.19 -7.41 30.21
C LYS A 260 18.85 -8.29 31.27
N GLU A 261 20.15 -8.54 31.13
CA GLU A 261 20.94 -9.01 32.27
C GLU A 261 20.82 -7.96 33.40
N PRO A 262 20.63 -8.40 34.67
CA PRO A 262 20.57 -7.48 35.78
C PRO A 262 21.92 -6.78 35.96
N GLU A 263 21.85 -5.47 36.23
CA GLU A 263 22.99 -4.63 36.58
C GLU A 263 23.81 -5.32 37.68
N GLN A 264 25.05 -5.66 37.34
CA GLN A 264 26.04 -6.08 38.31
C GLN A 264 26.48 -4.82 39.06
N ASP A 265 25.80 -4.53 40.18
CA ASP A 265 26.27 -3.56 41.16
C ASP A 265 27.67 -4.00 41.60
N GLY A 266 28.63 -3.13 41.34
CA GLY A 266 29.98 -3.26 41.87
C GLY A 266 30.00 -2.83 43.32
N ASP A 267 30.56 -3.71 44.16
CA ASP A 267 31.48 -3.37 45.25
C ASP A 267 32.39 -4.59 45.49
#